data_AF-A0A3D1QV30-F1
#
_entry.id   AF-A0A3D1QV30-F1
#
_cell.length_a   1.000
_cell.length_b   1.000
_cell.length_c   1.000
_cell.angle_alpha   90.00
_cell.angle_beta   90.00
_cell.angle_gamma   90.00
#
_symmetry.space_group_name_H-M   'P 1'
#
loop_
_entity.id
_entity.type
_entity.pdbx_description
1 polymer ?
#
loop_
_entity_poly.entity_id
_entity_poly.type
_entity_poly.pdbx_seq_one_letter_code
_entity_poly.pdbx_strand_id
1 'polypeptide(L)'
;MRRCDKESSRQPNGESSPSEGHGGFSARVEPGYEPAMRSTRAKNLSAAPLQRGAIPVNETAKPKKKPELRFSITGPKPSPQLVEAIEAIERSFNAEAWFLVHGRDAQSRFSMLNQHVYEAFFSQRAAFTGKRVVLILDSPGGHAGPAYKISSLLGRRAEHFVVVVPRYAKSAATLLALGAHELVMCEDAELGPLDVQIVDPDREAVASALDEVQALERLQAAGLQALDQAMTLLIGRTRKRVDTLLPISLKFVAETMKPLYENIDVVHYTQWSRMLKIAEEYAIRLLQRQYGRHDAERMARQLVECYPEHGFVIDGDEARALGLKLTDESKEISSKLDSLIEILSSQTILGRLVEANHEKANQKDAPGA
;
A
#
# COMPACT_ATOMS: atom_id res chain seq x y z
N MET A 1 20.23 -18.56 6.48
CA MET A 1 18.97 -18.22 7.16
C MET A 1 19.27 -17.81 8.60
N ARG A 2 18.79 -16.61 9.01
CA ARG A 2 19.01 -15.88 10.27
C ARG A 2 20.45 -15.42 10.59
N ARG A 3 20.86 -14.30 9.96
CA ARG A 3 21.90 -13.40 10.48
C ARG A 3 21.35 -11.98 10.49
N CYS A 4 20.64 -11.62 11.56
CA CYS A 4 20.42 -10.21 11.90
C CYS A 4 20.05 -9.98 13.38
N ASP A 5 19.64 -11.02 14.11
CA ASP A 5 19.36 -10.89 15.54
C ASP A 5 20.63 -11.00 16.39
N LYS A 6 21.32 -9.87 16.60
CA LYS A 6 22.15 -9.65 17.78
C LYS A 6 21.91 -8.25 18.33
N GLU A 7 21.52 -8.22 19.62
CA GLU A 7 21.46 -7.09 20.56
C GLU A 7 20.20 -6.20 20.49
N SER A 8 19.57 -5.74 21.58
CA SER A 8 19.82 -5.82 23.02
C SER A 8 18.52 -5.46 23.77
N SER A 9 18.09 -6.31 24.68
CA SER A 9 17.00 -6.10 25.63
C SER A 9 17.30 -4.99 26.64
N ARG A 10 16.44 -3.96 26.73
CA ARG A 10 16.31 -3.12 27.94
C ARG A 10 14.83 -2.84 28.20
N GLN A 11 14.30 -3.42 29.27
CA GLN A 11 13.02 -3.06 29.87
C GLN A 11 13.11 -1.69 30.56
N PRO A 12 11.97 -1.00 30.73
CA PRO A 12 11.73 -0.25 31.95
C PRO A 12 10.44 -0.71 32.65
N ASN A 13 10.58 -1.00 33.95
CA ASN A 13 9.51 -1.05 34.93
C ASN A 13 8.96 0.37 35.20
N GLY A 14 7.69 0.48 35.61
CA GLY A 14 7.21 1.64 36.35
C GLY A 14 5.73 1.96 36.17
N GLU A 15 4.91 1.43 37.09
CA GLU A 15 3.48 1.66 37.27
C GLU A 15 3.13 3.13 37.63
N SER A 16 1.92 3.57 37.26
CA SER A 16 0.87 3.99 38.22
C SER A 16 -0.30 4.72 37.54
N SER A 17 -1.51 4.35 37.93
CA SER A 17 -2.79 5.08 37.77
C SER A 17 -3.37 5.26 39.20
N PRO A 18 -4.61 5.78 39.43
CA PRO A 18 -5.46 6.73 38.72
C PRO A 18 -6.02 7.83 39.68
N SER A 19 -6.84 8.77 39.19
CA SER A 19 -7.86 9.39 40.05
C SER A 19 -9.08 9.88 39.27
N GLU A 20 -10.24 9.58 39.85
CA GLU A 20 -11.62 9.75 39.42
C GLU A 20 -12.13 11.19 39.45
N GLY A 21 -13.31 11.43 38.82
CA GLY A 21 -14.09 12.66 39.01
C GLY A 21 -15.47 12.59 38.35
N HIS A 22 -16.48 12.28 39.15
CA HIS A 22 -17.91 12.14 38.85
C HIS A 22 -18.69 13.47 38.60
N GLY A 23 -19.85 13.34 37.93
CA GLY A 23 -21.05 14.18 38.09
C GLY A 23 -21.63 14.69 36.76
N GLY A 24 -22.89 14.54 36.36
CA GLY A 24 -24.12 14.08 37.03
C GLY A 24 -25.29 15.03 36.69
N PHE A 25 -26.41 14.49 36.20
CA PHE A 25 -27.80 15.05 36.14
C PHE A 25 -28.07 16.26 35.19
N SER A 26 -29.24 16.49 34.59
CA SER A 26 -30.54 15.78 34.46
C SER A 26 -31.43 16.53 33.47
N ALA A 27 -32.35 15.78 32.85
CA ALA A 27 -33.41 16.20 31.93
C ALA A 27 -34.45 17.16 32.52
N ARG A 28 -35.16 17.87 31.63
CA ARG A 28 -36.57 18.26 31.79
C ARG A 28 -37.29 18.31 30.45
N VAL A 29 -38.55 17.88 30.48
CA VAL A 29 -39.43 17.44 29.39
C VAL A 29 -40.73 18.25 29.49
N GLU A 30 -41.19 18.81 28.34
CA GLU A 30 -42.58 19.07 27.87
C GLU A 30 -43.52 20.00 28.68
N PRO A 31 -44.75 20.35 28.19
CA PRO A 31 -45.36 20.30 26.84
C PRO A 31 -46.15 21.59 26.42
N GLY A 32 -46.66 21.64 25.17
CA GLY A 32 -48.10 21.96 24.98
C GLY A 32 -48.55 22.99 23.91
N TYR A 33 -49.34 22.45 22.95
CA TYR A 33 -50.64 22.95 22.42
C TYR A 33 -50.76 23.62 21.03
N GLU A 34 -51.79 23.13 20.32
CA GLU A 34 -52.18 23.16 18.91
C GLU A 34 -52.91 24.43 18.38
N PRO A 35 -53.13 24.55 17.04
CA PRO A 35 -53.58 25.77 16.36
C PRO A 35 -55.10 25.88 16.12
N ALA A 36 -55.57 27.12 15.95
CA ALA A 36 -56.97 27.47 15.70
C ALA A 36 -57.35 27.48 14.21
N MET A 37 -58.42 26.77 13.85
CA MET A 37 -59.20 26.91 12.61
C MET A 37 -60.20 28.08 12.70
N ARG A 38 -60.41 28.80 11.59
CA ARG A 38 -61.63 29.60 11.33
C ARG A 38 -62.08 29.50 9.86
N SER A 39 -63.10 28.68 9.64
CA SER A 39 -64.44 29.00 9.12
C SER A 39 -64.63 30.03 7.99
N THR A 40 -65.19 29.52 6.88
CA THR A 40 -66.32 30.01 6.05
C THR A 40 -66.21 31.28 5.20
N ARG A 41 -66.47 31.15 3.88
CA ARG A 41 -67.76 31.54 3.25
C ARG A 41 -67.86 31.06 1.79
N ALA A 42 -69.02 30.51 1.43
CA ALA A 42 -69.39 30.06 0.09
C ALA A 42 -69.84 31.20 -0.84
N LYS A 43 -69.63 31.04 -2.15
CA LYS A 43 -70.44 31.65 -3.22
C LYS A 43 -70.61 30.65 -4.37
N ASN A 44 -71.87 30.37 -4.70
CA ASN A 44 -72.34 29.59 -5.84
C ASN A 44 -72.13 30.35 -7.16
N LEU A 45 -71.90 29.63 -8.26
CA LEU A 45 -72.37 30.01 -9.61
C LEU A 45 -72.36 28.81 -10.59
N SER A 46 -73.58 28.51 -11.06
CA SER A 46 -74.07 27.89 -12.30
C SER A 46 -73.28 26.83 -13.08
N ALA A 47 -74.00 25.75 -13.37
CA ALA A 47 -73.69 24.66 -14.29
C ALA A 47 -73.65 25.06 -15.78
N ALA A 48 -72.74 24.42 -16.53
CA ALA A 48 -72.72 24.36 -18.00
C ALA A 48 -72.40 22.91 -18.45
N PRO A 49 -72.82 22.46 -19.64
CA PRO A 49 -72.96 21.04 -19.96
C PRO A 49 -71.64 20.36 -20.37
N LEU A 50 -71.56 19.07 -20.05
CA LEU A 50 -70.49 18.11 -20.32
C LEU A 50 -70.09 18.06 -21.81
N GLN A 51 -68.87 18.50 -22.12
CA GLN A 51 -68.14 18.06 -23.31
C GLN A 51 -67.24 16.87 -22.91
N ARG A 52 -67.41 15.72 -23.59
CA ARG A 52 -66.52 14.57 -23.49
C ARG A 52 -65.17 14.93 -24.09
N GLY A 53 -64.27 15.46 -23.27
CA GLY A 53 -62.85 15.62 -23.58
C GLY A 53 -62.15 14.26 -23.52
N ALA A 54 -61.34 13.97 -24.54
CA ALA A 54 -60.55 12.77 -24.65
C ALA A 54 -59.66 12.53 -23.42
N ILE A 55 -59.56 11.28 -23.00
CA ILE A 55 -58.56 10.82 -22.01
C ILE A 55 -57.17 11.11 -22.62
N PRO A 56 -56.31 11.92 -21.99
CA PRO A 56 -54.92 11.98 -22.42
C PRO A 56 -54.30 10.63 -22.12
N VAL A 57 -53.87 9.94 -23.17
CA VAL A 57 -53.06 8.72 -23.07
C VAL A 57 -51.85 9.08 -22.22
N ASN A 58 -51.79 8.47 -21.04
CA ASN A 58 -50.71 8.63 -20.09
C ASN A 58 -49.41 8.28 -20.83
N GLU A 59 -48.57 9.28 -21.11
CA GLU A 59 -47.23 9.05 -21.63
C GLU A 59 -46.55 8.10 -20.65
N THR A 60 -46.31 6.87 -21.09
CA THR A 60 -45.55 5.88 -20.35
C THR A 60 -44.24 6.54 -19.95
N ALA A 61 -44.07 6.80 -18.65
CA ALA A 61 -42.84 7.32 -18.09
C ALA A 61 -41.70 6.44 -18.61
N LYS A 62 -40.83 7.03 -19.45
CA LYS A 62 -39.65 6.36 -19.97
C LYS A 62 -38.91 5.76 -18.77
N PRO A 63 -38.53 4.47 -18.78
CA PRO A 63 -37.83 3.88 -17.66
C PRO A 63 -36.60 4.73 -17.37
N LYS A 64 -36.47 5.23 -16.13
CA LYS A 64 -35.26 5.95 -15.70
C LYS A 64 -34.08 5.05 -16.02
N LYS A 65 -33.25 5.45 -16.99
CA LYS A 65 -32.02 4.73 -17.33
C LYS A 65 -31.26 4.48 -16.03
N LYS A 66 -30.95 3.21 -15.73
CA LYS A 66 -30.08 2.87 -14.59
C LYS A 66 -28.80 3.72 -14.69
N PRO A 67 -28.32 4.30 -13.58
CA PRO A 67 -27.11 5.12 -13.60
C PRO A 67 -25.96 4.29 -14.16
N GLU A 68 -25.21 4.86 -15.09
CA GLU A 68 -24.04 4.20 -15.66
C GLU A 68 -22.88 4.30 -14.66
N LEU A 69 -22.32 3.16 -14.25
CA LEU A 69 -21.23 3.10 -13.27
C LEU A 69 -19.87 3.05 -13.97
N ARG A 70 -18.86 3.67 -13.35
CA ARG A 70 -17.46 3.65 -13.81
C ARG A 70 -16.49 3.73 -12.63
N PHE A 71 -15.22 3.42 -12.87
CA PHE A 71 -14.15 3.73 -11.92
C PHE A 71 -13.76 5.21 -11.99
N SER A 72 -13.46 5.80 -10.83
CA SER A 72 -13.20 7.24 -10.70
C SER A 72 -11.85 7.69 -11.28
N ILE A 73 -10.93 6.78 -11.58
CA ILE A 73 -9.63 7.09 -12.19
C ILE A 73 -9.49 6.36 -13.53
N THR A 74 -9.38 5.03 -13.48
CA THR A 74 -9.28 4.20 -14.69
C THR A 74 -9.78 2.80 -14.38
N GLY A 75 -10.33 2.15 -15.38
CA GLY A 75 -10.82 0.78 -15.26
C GLY A 75 -11.77 0.42 -16.39
N PRO A 76 -12.11 -0.88 -16.49
CA PRO A 76 -13.14 -1.34 -17.43
C PRO A 76 -14.51 -0.74 -17.09
N LYS A 77 -15.46 -0.91 -18.00
CA LYS A 77 -16.87 -0.80 -17.63
C LYS A 77 -17.19 -1.94 -16.64
N PRO A 78 -17.67 -1.63 -15.42
CA PRO A 78 -17.87 -2.64 -14.40
C PRO A 78 -19.01 -3.58 -14.79
N SER A 79 -18.75 -4.90 -14.75
CA SER A 79 -19.78 -5.92 -14.93
C SER A 79 -20.71 -5.97 -13.72
N PRO A 80 -21.96 -6.47 -13.85
CA PRO A 80 -22.87 -6.63 -12.71
C PRO A 80 -22.27 -7.47 -11.57
N GLN A 81 -21.50 -8.52 -11.93
CA GLN A 81 -20.80 -9.38 -10.96
C GLN A 81 -19.71 -8.60 -10.20
N LEU A 82 -18.95 -7.75 -10.89
CA LEU A 82 -17.94 -6.91 -10.25
C LEU A 82 -18.58 -5.89 -9.31
N VAL A 83 -19.69 -5.26 -9.72
CA VAL A 83 -20.44 -4.33 -8.85
C VAL A 83 -20.94 -5.06 -7.59
N GLU A 84 -21.53 -6.25 -7.73
CA GLU A 84 -22.00 -7.03 -6.59
C GLU A 84 -20.86 -7.41 -5.64
N ALA A 85 -19.69 -7.81 -6.18
CA ALA A 85 -18.52 -8.12 -5.37
C ALA A 85 -17.99 -6.89 -4.62
N ILE A 86 -17.91 -5.73 -5.29
CA ILE A 86 -17.52 -4.46 -4.67
C ILE A 86 -18.48 -4.12 -3.53
N GLU A 87 -19.79 -4.14 -3.76
CA GLU A 87 -20.79 -3.84 -2.74
C GLU A 87 -20.71 -4.82 -1.55
N ALA A 88 -20.41 -6.10 -1.79
CA ALA A 88 -20.21 -7.08 -0.73
C ALA A 88 -18.98 -6.76 0.15
N ILE A 89 -17.88 -6.35 -0.47
CA ILE A 89 -16.67 -5.90 0.22
C ILE A 89 -16.97 -4.65 1.06
N GLU A 90 -17.64 -3.65 0.47
CA GLU A 90 -17.98 -2.41 1.17
C GLU A 90 -18.86 -2.65 2.40
N ARG A 91 -19.86 -3.55 2.28
CA ARG A 91 -20.69 -3.97 3.42
C ARG A 91 -19.88 -4.69 4.50
N SER A 92 -18.98 -5.59 4.10
CA SER A 92 -18.21 -6.43 5.04
C SER A 92 -17.22 -5.61 5.86
N PHE A 93 -16.52 -4.66 5.22
CA PHE A 93 -15.55 -3.79 5.89
C PHE A 93 -16.19 -2.53 6.51
N ASN A 94 -17.48 -2.29 6.22
CA ASN A 94 -18.17 -1.02 6.49
C ASN A 94 -17.30 0.17 6.08
N ALA A 95 -16.83 0.13 4.83
CA ALA A 95 -15.84 1.04 4.28
C ALA A 95 -16.05 1.23 2.78
N GLU A 96 -15.64 2.38 2.24
CA GLU A 96 -15.66 2.62 0.80
C GLU A 96 -14.52 1.83 0.14
N ALA A 97 -14.85 1.09 -0.92
CA ALA A 97 -13.90 0.25 -1.63
C ALA A 97 -13.12 1.05 -2.67
N TRP A 98 -11.81 1.03 -2.52
CA TRP A 98 -10.85 1.62 -3.44
C TRP A 98 -9.98 0.53 -4.04
N PHE A 99 -9.62 0.71 -5.30
CA PHE A 99 -8.85 -0.27 -6.07
C PHE A 99 -7.51 0.34 -6.47
N LEU A 100 -6.45 -0.41 -6.24
CA LEU A 100 -5.14 -0.21 -6.84
C LEU A 100 -4.68 -1.57 -7.38
N VAL A 101 -5.21 -1.90 -8.55
CA VAL A 101 -5.00 -3.16 -9.24
C VAL A 101 -4.26 -2.89 -10.54
N HIS A 102 -3.09 -3.50 -10.70
CA HIS A 102 -2.32 -3.44 -11.95
C HIS A 102 -2.55 -4.70 -12.77
N GLY A 103 -3.11 -4.51 -13.97
CA GLY A 103 -3.24 -5.57 -14.96
C GLY A 103 -1.94 -5.81 -15.73
N ARG A 104 -2.02 -6.63 -16.77
CA ARG A 104 -0.87 -6.98 -17.63
C ARG A 104 -0.56 -5.96 -18.72
N ASP A 105 -1.23 -4.81 -18.73
CA ASP A 105 -1.01 -3.76 -19.72
C ASP A 105 0.23 -2.94 -19.40
N ALA A 106 1.39 -3.41 -19.87
CA ALA A 106 2.68 -2.76 -19.67
C ALA A 106 2.78 -1.36 -20.31
N GLN A 107 1.95 -1.04 -21.32
CA GLN A 107 2.01 0.24 -22.04
C GLN A 107 1.20 1.35 -21.36
N SER A 108 0.32 1.00 -20.42
CA SER A 108 -0.46 1.98 -19.67
C SER A 108 0.44 2.86 -18.80
N ARG A 109 0.18 4.17 -18.76
CA ARG A 109 0.80 5.09 -17.78
C ARG A 109 0.49 4.70 -16.32
N PHE A 110 -0.49 3.82 -16.13
CA PHE A 110 -0.93 3.25 -14.85
C PHE A 110 -0.53 1.77 -14.74
N SER A 111 0.51 1.31 -15.43
CA SER A 111 0.96 -0.10 -15.39
C SER A 111 1.68 -0.48 -14.09
N MET A 112 2.14 0.51 -13.32
CA MET A 112 2.86 0.33 -12.06
C MET A 112 2.65 1.53 -11.13
N LEU A 113 3.05 1.41 -9.87
CA LEU A 113 3.09 2.53 -8.92
C LEU A 113 4.09 3.58 -9.41
N ASN A 114 3.59 4.72 -9.82
CA ASN A 114 4.41 5.83 -10.28
C ASN A 114 3.77 7.16 -9.90
N GLN A 115 4.39 8.26 -10.32
CA GLN A 115 3.94 9.61 -10.00
C GLN A 115 2.52 9.90 -10.52
N HIS A 116 2.13 9.37 -11.69
CA HIS A 116 0.78 9.53 -12.25
C HIS A 116 -0.28 8.83 -11.39
N VAL A 117 0.00 7.63 -10.87
CA VAL A 117 -0.90 6.93 -9.94
C VAL A 117 -1.09 7.77 -8.68
N TYR A 118 -0.01 8.29 -8.10
CA TYR A 118 -0.10 9.17 -6.93
C TYR A 118 -0.94 10.42 -7.20
N GLU A 119 -0.70 11.11 -8.31
CA GLU A 119 -1.46 12.33 -8.67
C GLU A 119 -2.95 12.04 -8.86
N ALA A 120 -3.29 10.89 -9.44
CA ALA A 120 -4.67 10.46 -9.61
C ALA A 120 -5.36 10.16 -8.27
N PHE A 121 -4.68 9.52 -7.31
CA PHE A 121 -5.21 9.35 -5.96
C PHE A 121 -5.30 10.69 -5.22
N PHE A 122 -4.30 11.56 -5.39
CA PHE A 122 -4.27 12.88 -4.75
C PHE A 122 -5.37 13.82 -5.26
N SER A 123 -5.73 13.75 -6.54
CA SER A 123 -6.85 14.53 -7.07
C SER A 123 -8.17 14.17 -6.39
N GLN A 124 -8.32 12.90 -6.00
CA GLN A 124 -9.49 12.36 -5.30
C GLN A 124 -9.41 12.49 -3.76
N ARG A 125 -8.41 13.20 -3.21
CA ARG A 125 -8.13 13.27 -1.75
C ARG A 125 -9.31 13.66 -0.86
N ALA A 126 -10.28 14.42 -1.39
CA ALA A 126 -11.47 14.81 -0.65
C ALA A 126 -12.36 13.61 -0.30
N ALA A 127 -12.41 12.60 -1.18
CA ALA A 127 -13.24 11.42 -1.00
C ALA A 127 -12.81 10.57 0.21
N PHE A 128 -11.53 10.59 0.58
CA PHE A 128 -11.03 9.83 1.74
C PHE A 128 -11.37 10.48 3.09
N THR A 129 -11.61 11.80 3.12
CA THR A 129 -11.56 12.57 4.38
C THR A 129 -12.71 12.19 5.32
N GLY A 130 -12.38 11.65 6.50
CA GLY A 130 -13.36 11.22 7.50
C GLY A 130 -14.18 10.00 7.06
N LYS A 131 -13.63 9.17 6.16
CA LYS A 131 -14.24 7.92 5.70
C LYS A 131 -13.42 6.72 6.14
N ARG A 132 -14.10 5.59 6.33
CA ARG A 132 -13.45 4.28 6.38
C ARG A 132 -13.17 3.84 4.94
N VAL A 133 -11.93 3.48 4.64
CA VAL A 133 -11.45 3.11 3.31
C VAL A 133 -10.86 1.71 3.37
N VAL A 134 -11.30 0.85 2.45
CA VAL A 134 -10.66 -0.44 2.18
C VAL A 134 -10.02 -0.38 0.80
N LEU A 135 -8.70 -0.57 0.75
CA LEU A 135 -7.94 -0.59 -0.50
C LEU A 135 -7.65 -2.03 -0.90
N ILE A 136 -8.23 -2.46 -2.02
CA ILE A 136 -7.86 -3.70 -2.68
C ILE A 136 -6.57 -3.44 -3.45
N LEU A 137 -5.48 -4.04 -2.99
CA LEU A 137 -4.13 -3.81 -3.47
C LEU A 137 -3.57 -5.07 -4.15
N ASP A 138 -3.44 -5.00 -5.47
CA ASP A 138 -2.93 -6.11 -6.29
C ASP A 138 -1.95 -5.52 -7.31
N SER A 139 -0.66 -5.57 -6.99
CA SER A 139 0.32 -4.73 -7.69
C SER A 139 1.74 -5.27 -7.60
N PRO A 140 2.50 -5.21 -8.72
CA PRO A 140 3.92 -5.58 -8.75
C PRO A 140 4.82 -4.53 -8.10
N GLY A 141 4.26 -3.41 -7.65
CA GLY A 141 5.02 -2.31 -7.08
C GLY A 141 5.33 -1.23 -8.12
N GLY A 142 6.55 -0.71 -8.08
CA GLY A 142 7.00 0.47 -8.83
C GLY A 142 7.86 1.36 -7.94
N HIS A 143 7.59 2.66 -7.92
CA HIS A 143 8.41 3.64 -7.21
C HIS A 143 8.00 3.79 -5.73
N ALA A 144 8.98 3.69 -4.83
CA ALA A 144 8.79 3.82 -3.38
C ALA A 144 8.19 5.18 -2.96
N GLY A 145 8.60 6.28 -3.60
CA GLY A 145 8.10 7.63 -3.29
C GLY A 145 6.59 7.78 -3.47
N PRO A 146 6.03 7.54 -4.67
CA PRO A 146 4.59 7.50 -4.89
C PRO A 146 3.83 6.56 -3.95
N ALA A 147 4.34 5.35 -3.70
CA ALA A 147 3.71 4.41 -2.77
C ALA A 147 3.62 4.97 -1.34
N TYR A 148 4.73 5.49 -0.81
CA TYR A 148 4.77 6.14 0.50
C TYR A 148 3.79 7.32 0.58
N LYS A 149 3.70 8.13 -0.48
CA LYS A 149 2.78 9.27 -0.54
C LYS A 149 1.31 8.82 -0.55
N ILE A 150 0.95 7.77 -1.31
CA ILE A 150 -0.42 7.23 -1.34
C ILE A 150 -0.79 6.66 0.05
N SER A 151 0.08 5.82 0.63
CA SER A 151 -0.14 5.25 1.96
C SER A 151 -0.27 6.34 3.03
N SER A 152 0.61 7.34 2.99
CA SER A 152 0.52 8.50 3.89
C SER A 152 -0.71 9.36 3.65
N LEU A 153 -1.19 9.50 2.41
CA LEU A 153 -2.40 10.25 2.07
C LEU A 153 -3.63 9.57 2.68
N LEU A 154 -3.77 8.27 2.47
CA LEU A 154 -4.87 7.46 2.99
C LEU A 154 -4.83 7.42 4.52
N GLY A 155 -3.68 7.05 5.11
CA GLY A 155 -3.52 6.96 6.55
C GLY A 155 -3.64 8.29 7.32
N ARG A 156 -3.60 9.45 6.64
CA ARG A 156 -3.82 10.76 7.28
C ARG A 156 -5.24 11.31 7.08
N ARG A 157 -5.94 10.88 6.04
CA ARG A 157 -7.25 11.46 5.66
C ARG A 157 -8.41 10.53 5.98
N ALA A 158 -8.23 9.24 5.75
CA ALA A 158 -9.21 8.25 6.14
C ALA A 158 -9.31 8.21 7.67
N GLU A 159 -10.53 8.05 8.17
CA GLU A 159 -10.77 7.72 9.58
C GLU A 159 -10.15 6.35 9.91
N HIS A 160 -10.28 5.42 8.97
CA HIS A 160 -9.72 4.08 9.06
C HIS A 160 -9.30 3.62 7.67
N PHE A 161 -8.08 3.12 7.54
CA PHE A 161 -7.51 2.69 6.26
C PHE A 161 -7.05 1.23 6.37
N VAL A 162 -7.76 0.36 5.66
CA VAL A 162 -7.50 -1.08 5.56
C VAL A 162 -6.88 -1.36 4.19
N VAL A 163 -5.86 -2.22 4.15
CA VAL A 163 -5.36 -2.79 2.90
C VAL A 163 -5.71 -4.26 2.85
N VAL A 164 -6.29 -4.69 1.74
CA VAL A 164 -6.57 -6.09 1.43
C VAL A 164 -5.69 -6.48 0.26
N VAL A 165 -4.88 -7.51 0.45
CA VAL A 165 -4.02 -8.10 -0.59
C VAL A 165 -4.66 -9.40 -1.05
N PRO A 166 -5.33 -9.43 -2.22
CA PRO A 166 -6.01 -10.62 -2.69
C PRO A 166 -5.04 -11.65 -3.30
N ARG A 167 -3.99 -11.21 -4.01
CA ARG A 167 -2.97 -12.10 -4.59
C ARG A 167 -1.56 -11.67 -4.26
N TYR A 168 -1.19 -10.44 -4.59
CA TYR A 168 0.18 -10.01 -4.36
C TYR A 168 0.31 -8.49 -4.22
N ALA A 169 1.22 -8.08 -3.34
CA ALA A 169 1.73 -6.73 -3.26
C ALA A 169 3.25 -6.82 -3.16
N LYS A 170 3.97 -6.50 -4.24
CA LYS A 170 5.43 -6.59 -4.29
C LYS A 170 6.09 -5.21 -4.22
N SER A 171 7.32 -5.16 -3.70
CA SER A 171 8.15 -3.96 -3.66
C SER A 171 7.40 -2.73 -3.11
N ALA A 172 7.26 -1.66 -3.88
CA ALA A 172 6.55 -0.45 -3.48
C ALA A 172 5.08 -0.70 -3.07
N ALA A 173 4.42 -1.76 -3.55
CA ALA A 173 3.09 -2.13 -3.08
C ALA A 173 3.12 -2.70 -1.66
N THR A 174 4.12 -3.54 -1.32
CA THR A 174 4.38 -3.92 0.08
C THR A 174 4.53 -2.67 0.94
N LEU A 175 5.36 -1.71 0.51
CA LEU A 175 5.58 -0.46 1.25
C LEU A 175 4.27 0.29 1.50
N LEU A 176 3.38 0.34 0.51
CA LEU A 176 2.07 0.96 0.65
C LEU A 176 1.25 0.26 1.75
N ALA A 177 1.21 -1.07 1.72
CA ALA A 177 0.48 -1.92 2.66
C ALA A 177 0.94 -1.72 4.12
N LEU A 178 2.24 -1.53 4.35
CA LEU A 178 2.80 -1.33 5.70
C LEU A 178 2.27 -0.09 6.43
N GLY A 179 1.72 0.89 5.71
CA GLY A 179 1.13 2.09 6.32
C GLY A 179 -0.36 2.01 6.60
N ALA A 180 -0.98 0.85 6.38
CA ALA A 180 -2.37 0.59 6.72
C ALA A 180 -2.56 0.48 8.24
N HIS A 181 -3.78 0.75 8.72
CA HIS A 181 -4.15 0.48 10.11
C HIS A 181 -4.43 -1.02 10.32
N GLU A 182 -4.99 -1.65 9.29
CA GLU A 182 -5.24 -3.09 9.23
C GLU A 182 -4.76 -3.62 7.88
N LEU A 183 -4.08 -4.76 7.91
CA LEU A 183 -3.64 -5.51 6.74
C LEU A 183 -4.35 -6.86 6.73
N VAL A 184 -5.06 -7.13 5.65
CA VAL A 184 -5.70 -8.41 5.36
C VAL A 184 -4.97 -9.02 4.17
N MET A 185 -4.52 -10.26 4.30
CA MET A 185 -3.92 -11.04 3.22
C MET A 185 -4.78 -12.27 3.02
N CYS A 186 -5.23 -12.53 1.79
CA CYS A 186 -5.90 -13.79 1.48
C CYS A 186 -4.97 -14.99 1.69
N GLU A 187 -5.55 -16.18 1.79
CA GLU A 187 -4.83 -17.46 2.00
C GLU A 187 -3.60 -17.64 1.09
N ASP A 188 -3.74 -17.41 -0.22
CA ASP A 188 -2.66 -17.55 -1.20
C ASP A 188 -1.95 -16.22 -1.54
N ALA A 189 -2.17 -15.18 -0.72
CA ALA A 189 -1.61 -13.87 -0.99
C ALA A 189 -0.15 -13.73 -0.53
N GLU A 190 0.60 -12.92 -1.25
CA GLU A 190 2.01 -12.69 -0.97
C GLU A 190 2.39 -11.20 -0.91
N LEU A 191 3.26 -10.87 0.02
CA LEU A 191 4.06 -9.65 -0.02
C LEU A 191 5.40 -9.92 -0.72
N GLY A 192 6.12 -8.85 -1.05
CA GLY A 192 7.49 -8.93 -1.55
C GLY A 192 8.46 -8.08 -0.74
N PRO A 193 9.77 -8.37 -0.82
CA PRO A 193 10.81 -7.53 -0.28
C PRO A 193 10.73 -6.08 -0.80
N LEU A 194 11.36 -5.17 -0.07
CA LEU A 194 11.41 -3.74 -0.37
C LEU A 194 12.73 -3.31 -1.04
N ASP A 195 13.51 -4.27 -1.53
CA ASP A 195 14.71 -3.97 -2.28
C ASP A 195 14.36 -3.25 -3.60
N VAL A 196 15.22 -2.30 -3.96
CA VAL A 196 14.99 -1.41 -5.10
C VAL A 196 15.54 -2.07 -6.36
N GLN A 197 14.67 -2.26 -7.37
CA GLN A 197 15.09 -2.70 -8.70
C GLN A 197 15.56 -1.52 -9.55
N ILE A 198 16.66 -1.71 -10.28
CA ILE A 198 17.27 -0.68 -11.11
C ILE A 198 17.65 -1.31 -12.45
N VAL A 199 17.35 -0.61 -13.55
CA VAL A 199 17.81 -0.99 -14.88
C VAL A 199 19.30 -0.68 -14.94
N ASP A 200 20.11 -1.72 -15.16
CA ASP A 200 21.52 -1.60 -15.44
C ASP A 200 21.68 -1.45 -16.96
N PRO A 201 22.01 -0.25 -17.47
CA PRO A 201 22.15 -0.01 -18.90
C PRO A 201 23.37 -0.71 -19.49
N ASP A 202 24.38 -1.03 -18.69
CA ASP A 202 25.58 -1.72 -19.15
C ASP A 202 25.35 -3.23 -19.29
N ARG A 203 24.42 -3.77 -18.50
CA ARG A 203 24.04 -5.21 -18.52
C ARG A 203 22.76 -5.51 -19.29
N GLU A 204 22.07 -4.48 -19.81
CA GLU A 204 20.75 -4.60 -20.45
C GLU A 204 19.73 -5.40 -19.60
N ALA A 205 19.85 -5.34 -18.28
CA ALA A 205 19.10 -6.17 -17.34
C ALA A 205 18.62 -5.36 -16.13
N VAL A 206 17.58 -5.85 -15.45
CA VAL A 206 17.15 -5.31 -14.15
C VAL A 206 17.95 -6.01 -13.06
N ALA A 207 18.68 -5.24 -12.26
CA ALA A 207 19.43 -5.72 -11.11
C ALA A 207 18.78 -5.24 -9.80
N SER A 208 18.92 -6.02 -8.73
CA SER A 208 18.60 -5.54 -7.38
C SER A 208 19.73 -4.64 -6.89
N ALA A 209 19.37 -3.45 -6.41
CA ALA A 209 20.32 -2.57 -5.71
C ALA A 209 20.99 -3.28 -4.52
N LEU A 210 20.28 -4.23 -3.89
CA LEU A 210 20.81 -4.99 -2.76
C LEU A 210 21.92 -5.94 -3.18
N ASP A 211 21.80 -6.61 -4.32
CA ASP A 211 22.81 -7.56 -4.81
C ASP A 211 24.16 -6.88 -5.02
N GLU A 212 24.13 -5.69 -5.61
CA GLU A 212 25.31 -4.91 -5.91
C GLU A 212 25.94 -4.29 -4.65
N VAL A 213 25.11 -3.80 -3.72
CA VAL A 213 25.61 -3.31 -2.43
C VAL A 213 26.24 -4.45 -1.63
N GLN A 214 25.58 -5.61 -1.58
CA GLN A 214 26.13 -6.79 -0.92
C GLN A 214 27.38 -7.35 -1.60
N ALA A 215 27.55 -7.17 -2.92
CA ALA A 215 28.73 -7.64 -3.63
C ALA A 215 30.01 -7.01 -3.08
N LEU A 216 30.01 -5.69 -2.84
CA LEU A 216 31.16 -4.99 -2.24
C LEU A 216 31.44 -5.50 -0.81
N GLU A 217 30.41 -5.67 0.01
CA GLU A 217 30.56 -6.21 1.37
C GLU A 217 31.13 -7.64 1.36
N ARG A 218 30.67 -8.49 0.42
CA ARG A 218 31.19 -9.85 0.22
C ARG A 218 32.65 -9.83 -0.22
N LEU A 219 33.05 -8.90 -1.10
CA LEU A 219 34.44 -8.73 -1.51
C LEU A 219 35.35 -8.28 -0.35
N GLN A 220 34.85 -7.38 0.51
CA GLN A 220 35.57 -6.98 1.72
C GLN A 220 35.72 -8.15 2.69
N ALA A 221 34.65 -8.91 2.94
CA ALA A 221 34.69 -10.10 3.78
C ALA A 221 35.65 -11.16 3.24
N ALA A 222 35.63 -11.41 1.93
CA ALA A 222 36.54 -12.33 1.27
C ALA A 222 38.01 -11.86 1.40
N GLY A 223 38.27 -10.55 1.37
CA GLY A 223 39.62 -9.98 1.55
C GLY A 223 40.17 -10.23 2.96
N LEU A 224 39.34 -10.02 3.99
CA LEU A 224 39.69 -10.33 5.37
C LEU A 224 39.91 -11.82 5.59
N GLN A 225 39.05 -12.68 5.02
CA GLN A 225 39.21 -14.13 5.07
C GLN A 225 40.49 -14.59 4.36
N ALA A 226 40.81 -14.04 3.19
CA ALA A 226 42.03 -14.36 2.47
C ALA A 226 43.28 -13.96 3.25
N LEU A 227 43.25 -12.80 3.93
CA LEU A 227 44.34 -12.35 4.81
C LEU A 227 44.53 -13.32 5.99
N ASP A 228 43.44 -13.67 6.68
CA ASP A 228 43.48 -14.60 7.81
C ASP A 228 44.01 -15.99 7.42
N GLN A 229 43.54 -16.52 6.28
CA GLN A 229 44.01 -17.79 5.74
C GLN A 229 45.49 -17.73 5.34
N ALA A 230 45.94 -16.66 4.67
CA ALA A 230 47.32 -16.49 4.28
C ALA A 230 48.24 -16.39 5.50
N MET A 231 47.85 -15.61 6.51
CA MET A 231 48.60 -15.48 7.76
C MET A 231 48.69 -16.81 8.51
N THR A 232 47.57 -17.53 8.65
CA THR A 232 47.52 -18.85 9.30
C THR A 232 48.43 -19.85 8.61
N LEU A 233 48.36 -19.92 7.27
CA LEU A 233 49.20 -20.82 6.46
C LEU A 233 50.69 -20.49 6.63
N LEU A 234 51.06 -19.22 6.49
CA LEU A 234 52.45 -18.78 6.50
C LEU A 234 53.09 -18.88 7.89
N ILE A 235 52.36 -18.54 8.95
CA ILE A 235 52.83 -18.72 10.34
C ILE A 235 53.08 -20.22 10.60
N GLY A 236 52.12 -21.08 10.26
CA GLY A 236 52.23 -22.52 10.48
C GLY A 236 53.40 -23.17 9.72
N ARG A 237 53.66 -22.73 8.49
CA ARG A 237 54.70 -23.30 7.61
C ARG A 237 56.10 -22.74 7.86
N THR A 238 56.21 -21.44 8.19
CA THR A 238 57.50 -20.75 8.25
C THR A 238 57.97 -20.43 9.66
N ARG A 239 57.05 -20.39 10.64
CA ARG A 239 57.28 -19.91 12.01
C ARG A 239 57.89 -18.50 12.09
N LYS A 240 57.76 -17.71 11.03
CA LYS A 240 58.20 -16.30 11.04
C LYS A 240 57.26 -15.44 11.88
N ARG A 241 57.78 -14.32 12.35
CA ARG A 241 57.04 -13.34 13.15
C ARG A 241 56.00 -12.61 12.27
N VAL A 242 54.91 -12.17 12.90
CA VAL A 242 53.78 -11.49 12.25
C VAL A 242 54.22 -10.23 11.51
N ASP A 243 55.13 -9.46 12.08
CA ASP A 243 55.72 -8.25 11.47
C ASP A 243 56.37 -8.52 10.10
N THR A 244 56.91 -9.71 9.91
CA THR A 244 57.57 -10.15 8.67
C THR A 244 56.56 -10.64 7.65
N LEU A 245 55.50 -11.34 8.10
CA LEU A 245 54.53 -12.01 7.24
C LEU A 245 53.36 -11.11 6.83
N LEU A 246 52.98 -10.14 7.66
CA LEU A 246 51.86 -9.25 7.43
C LEU A 246 52.02 -8.43 6.14
N PRO A 247 53.17 -7.77 5.86
CA PRO A 247 53.34 -7.02 4.60
C PRO A 247 53.22 -7.90 3.36
N ILE A 248 53.73 -9.14 3.42
CA ILE A 248 53.68 -10.11 2.32
C ILE A 248 52.23 -10.53 2.07
N SER A 249 51.49 -10.86 3.13
CA SER A 249 50.10 -11.29 3.04
C SER A 249 49.18 -10.15 2.58
N LEU A 250 49.38 -8.93 3.08
CA LEU A 250 48.68 -7.74 2.62
C LEU A 250 48.91 -7.50 1.13
N LYS A 251 50.16 -7.59 0.65
CA LYS A 251 50.48 -7.44 -0.77
C LYS A 251 49.79 -8.52 -1.62
N PHE A 252 49.88 -9.79 -1.21
CA PHE A 252 49.22 -10.89 -1.90
C PHE A 252 47.70 -10.69 -2.02
N VAL A 253 47.04 -10.36 -0.90
CA VAL A 253 45.59 -10.10 -0.89
C VAL A 253 45.25 -8.89 -1.75
N ALA A 254 45.99 -7.79 -1.63
CA ALA A 254 45.77 -6.59 -2.42
C ALA A 254 45.91 -6.85 -3.92
N GLU A 255 46.96 -7.55 -4.35
CA GLU A 255 47.17 -7.88 -5.77
C GLU A 255 46.12 -8.84 -6.32
N THR A 256 45.67 -9.81 -5.51
CA THR A 256 44.63 -10.77 -5.91
C THR A 256 43.26 -10.11 -6.01
N MET A 257 42.94 -9.19 -5.11
CA MET A 257 41.64 -8.52 -5.06
C MET A 257 41.53 -7.29 -5.96
N LYS A 258 42.66 -6.65 -6.31
CA LYS A 258 42.69 -5.42 -7.10
C LYS A 258 41.82 -5.47 -8.37
N PRO A 259 41.86 -6.52 -9.22
CA PRO A 259 41.02 -6.57 -10.42
C PRO A 259 39.52 -6.54 -10.10
N LEU A 260 39.09 -7.09 -8.96
CA LEU A 260 37.69 -7.09 -8.56
C LEU A 260 37.23 -5.69 -8.14
N TYR A 261 38.05 -4.97 -7.37
CA TYR A 261 37.75 -3.60 -6.95
C TYR A 261 37.81 -2.58 -8.09
N GLU A 262 38.69 -2.77 -9.09
CA GLU A 262 38.78 -1.89 -10.25
C GLU A 262 37.54 -1.94 -11.16
N ASN A 263 36.73 -2.99 -11.06
CA ASN A 263 35.47 -3.13 -11.80
C ASN A 263 34.24 -2.58 -11.04
N ILE A 264 34.43 -2.04 -9.83
CA ILE A 264 33.31 -1.51 -9.03
C ILE A 264 33.11 -0.04 -9.35
N ASP A 265 31.92 0.28 -9.86
CA ASP A 265 31.49 1.67 -9.97
C ASP A 265 30.99 2.20 -8.61
N VAL A 266 31.83 3.01 -7.97
CA VAL A 266 31.54 3.61 -6.66
C VAL A 266 30.37 4.61 -6.72
N VAL A 267 30.16 5.28 -7.87
CA VAL A 267 29.06 6.24 -8.05
C VAL A 267 27.74 5.47 -8.09
N HIS A 268 27.64 4.42 -8.89
CA HIS A 268 26.46 3.56 -8.95
C HIS A 268 26.18 2.89 -7.59
N TYR A 269 27.20 2.33 -6.94
CA TYR A 269 27.07 1.78 -5.59
C TYR A 269 26.47 2.79 -4.59
N THR A 270 26.95 4.03 -4.60
CA THR A 270 26.47 5.08 -3.69
C THR A 270 25.01 5.45 -3.99
N GLN A 271 24.62 5.49 -5.25
CA GLN A 271 23.23 5.74 -5.65
C GLN A 271 22.30 4.61 -5.18
N TRP A 272 22.72 3.36 -5.38
CA TRP A 272 21.96 2.17 -4.99
C TRP A 272 21.79 2.05 -3.48
N SER A 273 22.87 2.25 -2.72
CA SER A 273 22.83 2.32 -1.26
C SER A 273 21.87 3.41 -0.76
N ARG A 274 21.86 4.59 -1.41
CA ARG A 274 20.91 5.65 -1.07
C ARG A 274 19.46 5.26 -1.37
N MET A 275 19.20 4.57 -2.47
CA MET A 275 17.85 4.13 -2.82
C MET A 275 17.30 3.09 -1.83
N LEU A 276 18.11 2.09 -1.46
CA LEU A 276 17.76 1.14 -0.40
C LEU A 276 17.48 1.86 0.91
N LYS A 277 18.32 2.83 1.27
CA LYS A 277 18.13 3.62 2.49
C LYS A 277 16.84 4.43 2.46
N ILE A 278 16.46 5.00 1.31
CA ILE A 278 15.18 5.71 1.15
C ILE A 278 14.00 4.76 1.36
N ALA A 279 14.05 3.55 0.79
CA ALA A 279 13.00 2.54 0.97
C ALA A 279 12.86 2.13 2.44
N GLU A 280 13.98 1.87 3.12
CA GLU A 280 14.02 1.55 4.56
C GLU A 280 13.42 2.69 5.39
N GLU A 281 13.83 3.94 5.15
CA GLU A 281 13.32 5.11 5.88
C GLU A 281 11.82 5.34 5.67
N TYR A 282 11.29 5.05 4.48
CA TYR A 282 9.84 5.07 4.26
C TYR A 282 9.13 3.96 5.00
N ALA A 283 9.66 2.73 4.99
CA ALA A 283 9.09 1.62 5.72
C ALA A 283 9.05 1.90 7.23
N ILE A 284 10.15 2.40 7.80
CA ILE A 284 10.23 2.81 9.22
C ILE A 284 9.12 3.79 9.55
N ARG A 285 8.94 4.86 8.76
CA ARG A 285 7.94 5.91 9.03
C ARG A 285 6.50 5.42 8.95
N LEU A 286 6.22 4.45 8.07
CA LEU A 286 4.89 3.86 7.95
C LEU A 286 4.61 2.90 9.10
N LEU A 287 5.55 2.00 9.41
CA LEU A 287 5.44 1.01 10.48
C LEU A 287 5.43 1.64 11.89
N GLN A 288 6.21 2.71 12.10
CA GLN A 288 6.37 3.32 13.43
C GLN A 288 5.04 3.76 14.05
N ARG A 289 4.01 4.03 13.23
CA ARG A 289 2.67 4.40 13.69
C ARG A 289 1.98 3.28 14.49
N GLN A 290 2.23 2.03 14.15
CA GLN A 290 1.53 0.87 14.72
C GLN A 290 2.42 -0.04 15.58
N TYR A 291 3.73 -0.07 15.30
CA TYR A 291 4.67 -1.00 15.94
C TYR A 291 5.68 -0.30 16.87
N GLY A 292 5.74 1.04 16.85
CA GLY A 292 6.77 1.78 17.58
C GLY A 292 8.12 1.73 16.86
N ARG A 293 9.07 2.55 17.33
CA ARG A 293 10.30 2.83 16.59
C ARG A 293 11.22 1.61 16.43
N HIS A 294 11.47 0.89 17.51
CA HIS A 294 12.42 -0.22 17.52
C HIS A 294 11.96 -1.38 16.61
N ASP A 295 10.69 -1.79 16.73
CA ASP A 295 10.13 -2.84 15.88
C ASP A 295 10.05 -2.39 14.42
N ALA A 296 9.67 -1.13 14.16
CA ALA A 296 9.67 -0.57 12.81
C ALA A 296 11.06 -0.59 12.16
N GLU A 297 12.11 -0.23 12.89
CA GLU A 297 13.50 -0.29 12.41
C GLU A 297 13.94 -1.74 12.10
N ARG A 298 13.64 -2.70 12.98
CA ARG A 298 13.95 -4.12 12.74
C ARG A 298 13.21 -4.67 11.51
N MET A 299 11.89 -4.46 11.45
CA MET A 299 11.03 -4.97 10.37
C MET A 299 11.40 -4.36 9.02
N ALA A 300 11.64 -3.04 8.97
CA ALA A 300 12.07 -2.36 7.74
C ALA A 300 13.40 -2.91 7.23
N ARG A 301 14.39 -3.09 8.12
CA ARG A 301 15.67 -3.69 7.76
C ARG A 301 15.51 -5.10 7.22
N GLN A 302 14.68 -5.93 7.86
CA GLN A 302 14.45 -7.29 7.41
C GLN A 302 13.83 -7.33 6.00
N LEU A 303 12.86 -6.44 5.74
CA LEU A 303 12.21 -6.33 4.44
C LEU A 303 13.13 -5.79 3.33
N VAL A 304 14.14 -4.98 3.65
CA VAL A 304 15.05 -4.36 2.67
C VAL A 304 16.31 -5.18 2.44
N GLU A 305 16.88 -5.79 3.48
CA GLU A 305 18.25 -6.34 3.43
C GLU A 305 18.33 -7.86 3.59
N CYS A 306 17.30 -8.50 4.17
CA CYS A 306 17.43 -9.88 4.65
C CYS A 306 16.78 -10.94 3.77
N TYR A 307 16.08 -10.55 2.70
CA TYR A 307 15.51 -11.49 1.75
C TYR A 307 16.47 -11.82 0.60
N PRO A 308 16.55 -13.08 0.15
CA PRO A 308 17.56 -13.53 -0.82
C PRO A 308 17.45 -12.93 -2.22
N GLU A 309 16.24 -12.62 -2.65
CA GLU A 309 15.96 -12.12 -4.00
C GLU A 309 14.69 -11.26 -4.00
N HIS A 310 14.54 -10.41 -5.01
CA HIS A 310 13.36 -9.55 -5.17
C HIS A 310 12.04 -10.33 -5.31
N GLY A 311 12.11 -11.52 -5.91
CA GLY A 311 10.97 -12.40 -6.13
C GLY A 311 10.54 -13.17 -4.87
N PHE A 312 11.23 -13.01 -3.74
CA PHE A 312 10.97 -13.80 -2.55
C PHE A 312 9.51 -13.66 -2.10
N VAL A 313 8.92 -14.79 -1.74
CA VAL A 313 7.51 -14.89 -1.31
C VAL A 313 7.44 -14.65 0.19
N ILE A 314 6.76 -13.58 0.59
CA ILE A 314 6.42 -13.32 1.98
C ILE A 314 4.93 -13.64 2.11
N ASP A 315 4.60 -14.90 2.37
CA ASP A 315 3.23 -15.34 2.61
C ASP A 315 2.70 -14.85 3.98
N GLY A 316 1.46 -15.19 4.31
CA GLY A 316 0.83 -14.78 5.57
C GLY A 316 1.59 -15.25 6.82
N ASP A 317 2.23 -16.43 6.78
CA ASP A 317 2.97 -16.96 7.92
C ASP A 317 4.31 -16.26 8.11
N GLU A 318 5.05 -16.01 7.03
CA GLU A 318 6.28 -15.21 7.06
C GLU A 318 5.99 -13.75 7.44
N ALA A 319 4.88 -13.18 6.97
CA ALA A 319 4.43 -11.84 7.37
C ALA A 319 4.13 -11.76 8.88
N ARG A 320 3.47 -12.78 9.46
CA ARG A 320 3.27 -12.86 10.92
C ARG A 320 4.61 -13.06 11.65
N ALA A 321 5.53 -13.87 11.10
CA ALA A 321 6.85 -14.12 11.68
C ALA A 321 7.75 -12.87 11.68
N LEU A 322 7.63 -12.01 10.66
CA LEU A 322 8.20 -10.65 10.62
C LEU A 322 7.67 -9.75 11.74
N GLY A 323 6.47 -10.04 12.25
CA GLY A 323 5.77 -9.26 13.26
C GLY A 323 4.65 -8.38 12.71
N LEU A 324 4.24 -8.55 11.45
CA LEU A 324 3.08 -7.83 10.91
C LEU A 324 1.79 -8.35 11.54
N LYS A 325 0.92 -7.42 11.95
CA LYS A 325 -0.42 -7.71 12.45
C LYS A 325 -1.34 -7.92 11.25
N LEU A 326 -1.59 -9.18 10.93
CA LEU A 326 -2.60 -9.58 9.95
C LEU A 326 -3.96 -9.70 10.62
N THR A 327 -5.00 -9.23 9.95
CA THR A 327 -6.39 -9.48 10.32
C THR A 327 -6.90 -10.62 9.46
N ASP A 328 -7.39 -11.68 10.11
CA ASP A 328 -7.93 -12.84 9.41
C ASP A 328 -9.25 -12.47 8.72
N GLU A 329 -9.42 -12.89 7.47
CA GLU A 329 -10.66 -12.71 6.71
C GLU A 329 -11.73 -13.74 7.10
N SER A 330 -13.00 -13.34 6.99
CA SER A 330 -14.09 -14.30 7.10
C SER A 330 -14.16 -15.16 5.83
N LYS A 331 -14.65 -16.41 5.95
CA LYS A 331 -14.87 -17.30 4.78
C LYS A 331 -15.76 -16.67 3.71
N GLU A 332 -16.68 -15.79 4.11
CA GLU A 332 -17.55 -15.06 3.18
C GLU A 332 -16.76 -14.02 2.37
N ILE A 333 -15.86 -13.27 3.02
CA ILE A 333 -15.00 -12.29 2.36
C ILE A 333 -14.02 -12.98 1.41
N SER A 334 -13.38 -14.07 1.83
CA SER A 334 -12.45 -14.86 1.01
C SER A 334 -13.11 -15.29 -0.32
N SER A 335 -14.29 -15.92 -0.28
CA SER A 335 -15.01 -16.33 -1.50
C SER A 335 -15.35 -15.17 -2.45
N LYS A 336 -15.65 -13.99 -1.91
CA LYS A 336 -15.93 -12.79 -2.71
C LYS A 336 -14.65 -12.20 -3.31
N LEU A 337 -13.54 -12.22 -2.57
CA LEU A 337 -12.23 -11.81 -3.07
C LEU A 337 -11.73 -12.76 -4.16
N ASP A 338 -11.93 -14.07 -4.03
CA ASP A 338 -11.58 -15.06 -5.06
C ASP A 338 -12.34 -14.82 -6.37
N SER A 339 -13.66 -14.59 -6.25
CA SER A 339 -14.50 -14.23 -7.41
C SER A 339 -14.02 -12.94 -8.07
N LEU A 340 -13.53 -11.99 -7.27
CA LEU A 340 -13.01 -10.72 -7.74
C LEU A 340 -11.64 -10.91 -8.43
N ILE A 341 -10.76 -11.77 -7.92
CA ILE A 341 -9.44 -12.08 -8.48
C ILE A 341 -9.54 -12.55 -9.95
N GLU A 342 -10.47 -13.44 -10.26
CA GLU A 342 -10.67 -13.93 -11.63
C GLU A 342 -10.96 -12.76 -12.59
N ILE A 343 -11.79 -11.82 -12.15
CA ILE A 343 -12.19 -10.63 -12.90
C ILE A 343 -11.02 -9.63 -13.00
N LEU A 344 -10.27 -9.44 -11.91
CA LEU A 344 -9.17 -8.46 -11.82
C LEU A 344 -7.93 -8.83 -12.64
N SER A 345 -7.71 -10.12 -12.89
CA SER A 345 -6.43 -10.67 -13.34
C SER A 345 -5.84 -10.10 -14.64
N SER A 346 -6.64 -9.43 -15.45
CA SER A 346 -6.25 -8.90 -16.78
C SER A 346 -6.33 -7.38 -16.91
N GLN A 347 -6.80 -6.65 -15.91
CA GLN A 347 -7.20 -5.25 -16.09
C GLN A 347 -6.60 -4.33 -15.02
N THR A 348 -6.18 -3.14 -15.45
CA THR A 348 -5.78 -2.09 -14.51
C THR A 348 -7.00 -1.36 -14.00
N ILE A 349 -7.22 -1.38 -12.70
CA ILE A 349 -8.34 -0.74 -12.02
C ILE A 349 -7.81 0.17 -10.93
N LEU A 350 -8.04 1.47 -11.07
CA LEU A 350 -7.70 2.48 -10.09
C LEU A 350 -8.93 3.30 -9.68
N GLY A 351 -9.04 3.57 -8.39
CA GLY A 351 -10.07 4.43 -7.82
C GLY A 351 -11.24 3.66 -7.25
N ARG A 352 -12.37 4.34 -7.09
CA ARG A 352 -13.61 3.78 -6.54
C ARG A 352 -14.72 3.73 -7.59
N LEU A 353 -15.76 2.97 -7.33
CA LEU A 353 -16.95 2.93 -8.18
C LEU A 353 -17.77 4.21 -8.01
N VAL A 354 -18.13 4.88 -9.11
CA VAL A 354 -18.92 6.12 -9.12
C VAL A 354 -19.98 6.10 -10.21
N GLU A 355 -21.07 6.82 -9.99
CA GLU A 355 -22.05 7.09 -11.05
C GLU A 355 -21.51 8.13 -12.04
N ALA A 356 -21.62 7.85 -13.34
CA ALA A 356 -21.09 8.65 -14.43
C ALA A 356 -21.65 10.10 -14.48
N ASN A 357 -22.77 10.37 -13.81
CA ASN A 357 -23.40 11.69 -13.78
C ASN A 357 -22.88 12.62 -12.68
N HIS A 358 -22.06 12.14 -11.73
CA HIS A 358 -21.70 12.89 -10.52
C HIS A 358 -20.57 13.93 -10.69
N GLU A 359 -19.90 14.00 -11.84
CA GLU A 359 -18.72 14.88 -12.02
C GLU A 359 -18.86 16.01 -13.05
N LYS A 360 -19.98 16.13 -13.78
CA LYS A 360 -20.21 17.31 -14.65
C LYS A 360 -20.35 18.64 -13.88
N ALA A 361 -20.42 18.60 -12.55
CA ALA A 361 -20.49 19.79 -11.70
C ALA A 361 -19.11 20.37 -11.33
N ASN A 362 -18.02 19.58 -11.33
CA ASN A 362 -16.70 20.03 -10.85
C ASN A 362 -15.69 20.35 -11.97
N GLN A 363 -16.08 20.22 -13.25
CA GLN A 363 -15.23 20.54 -14.41
C GLN A 363 -15.43 21.97 -14.97
N LYS A 364 -16.23 22.82 -14.32
CA LYS A 364 -16.42 24.22 -14.77
C LYS A 364 -15.40 25.22 -14.21
N ASP A 365 -14.57 24.84 -13.24
CA ASP A 365 -13.65 25.77 -12.57
C ASP A 365 -12.15 25.50 -12.82
N ALA A 366 -11.80 24.74 -13.87
CA ALA A 366 -10.42 24.70 -14.35
C ALA A 366 -10.25 25.74 -15.49
N PRO A 367 -9.45 26.82 -15.31
CA PRO A 367 -9.14 27.73 -16.40
C PRO A 367 -8.33 26.96 -17.45
N GLY A 368 -8.72 27.12 -18.71
CA GLY A 368 -8.08 26.47 -19.84
C GLY A 368 -6.59 26.79 -19.93
N ALA A 369 -5.81 25.76 -20.25
CA ALA A 369 -4.50 25.85 -20.86
C ALA A 369 -4.44 24.82 -21.99
#